data_AF-A0A960W001-F1
#
_entry.id   AF-A0A960W001-F1
#
_cell.length_a   1.000
_cell.length_b   1.000
_cell.length_c   1.000
_cell.angle_alpha   90.00
_cell.angle_beta   90.00
_cell.angle_gamma   90.00
#
_symmetry.space_group_name_H-M   'P 1'
#
loop_
_entity.id
_entity.type
_entity.pdbx_description
1 polymer ?
#
loop_
_entity_poly.entity_id
_entity_poly.type
_entity_poly.pdbx_seq_one_letter_code
_entity_poly.pdbx_strand_id
1 'polypeptide(L)'
;MKILYVEDEIVKHLGKIEKLFGKYLSEEVIQELGELKADINDGIAIDPKEIKQTIEKSGIVEIEYHFPDALKKVVLGYEKYDLFVIDRNLASVGYKKEEIPPITSPKFDVEKYKEREGDYFLNYLFCREGVKILKKFYFLSAYEATDIRNRENLEYFFDIGEFSKEKFIEKGNEKDEKRLRELIDNLETVKLRYDNQRYIQALLLNINSEISETFFQIVMRQYLADDITSNVINIRSIYENIIQKIAEKKNITEVYDTQGNQKKFNGDKFVKYLYDNTTRKTRLKAGPVISIFAKGLFPLASALEAHKNFKREEYQPSLETVQALVSMLKDIILWFEDVVNS
;
A
#
# COMPACT_ATOMS: atom_id res chain seq x y z
N MET A 1 -3.81 -0.43 -0.30
CA MET A 1 -4.19 0.48 -1.40
C MET A 1 -3.30 1.71 -1.43
N LYS A 2 -3.02 2.28 -2.62
CA LYS A 2 -1.98 3.29 -2.86
C LYS A 2 -2.35 4.28 -3.96
N ILE A 3 -1.51 5.32 -4.12
CA ILE A 3 -1.50 6.20 -5.29
C ILE A 3 -0.39 5.73 -6.24
N LEU A 4 -0.70 5.55 -7.53
CA LEU A 4 0.33 5.39 -8.57
C LEU A 4 0.54 6.74 -9.25
N TYR A 5 1.76 7.29 -9.12
CA TYR A 5 2.20 8.49 -9.83
C TYR A 5 3.10 8.09 -11.00
N VAL A 6 2.71 8.44 -12.22
CA VAL A 6 3.47 8.14 -13.44
C VAL A 6 4.04 9.44 -13.99
N GLU A 7 5.37 9.52 -14.08
CA GLU A 7 6.11 10.72 -14.46
C GLU A 7 7.44 10.26 -15.06
N ASP A 8 7.70 10.57 -16.34
CA ASP A 8 8.90 10.15 -17.06
C ASP A 8 10.11 11.03 -16.72
N GLU A 9 9.88 12.29 -16.34
CA GLU A 9 10.92 13.26 -15.98
C GLU A 9 11.04 13.48 -14.45
N ILE A 10 10.97 12.42 -13.63
CA ILE A 10 10.94 12.55 -12.15
C ILE A 10 12.10 13.37 -11.57
N VAL A 11 13.28 13.31 -12.17
CA VAL A 11 14.48 14.06 -11.73
C VAL A 11 14.24 15.57 -11.84
N LYS A 12 13.53 16.02 -12.87
CA LYS A 12 13.20 17.44 -13.08
C LYS A 12 12.00 17.90 -12.25
N HIS A 13 11.14 16.97 -11.83
CA HIS A 13 9.84 17.26 -11.24
C HIS A 13 9.73 16.94 -9.73
N LEU A 14 10.85 16.76 -9.03
CA LEU A 14 10.87 16.52 -7.57
C LEU A 14 10.04 17.54 -6.76
N GLY A 15 10.18 18.84 -7.05
CA GLY A 15 9.42 19.87 -6.33
C GLY A 15 7.90 19.74 -6.49
N LYS A 16 7.42 19.18 -7.60
CA LYS A 16 6.00 18.91 -7.83
C LYS A 16 5.53 17.69 -7.04
N ILE A 17 6.35 16.65 -6.97
CA ILE A 17 6.08 15.47 -6.13
C ILE A 17 5.95 15.91 -4.67
N GLU A 18 6.90 16.71 -4.16
CA GLU A 18 6.85 17.28 -2.81
C GLU A 18 5.57 18.09 -2.60
N LYS A 19 5.20 18.96 -3.55
CA LYS A 19 3.99 19.78 -3.47
C LYS A 19 2.71 18.95 -3.43
N LEU A 20 2.62 17.89 -4.23
CA LEU A 20 1.42 17.05 -4.34
C LEU A 20 1.28 16.06 -3.18
N PHE A 21 2.39 15.46 -2.76
CA PHE A 21 2.39 14.30 -1.87
C PHE A 21 3.07 14.54 -0.53
N GLY A 22 3.71 15.69 -0.31
CA GLY A 22 4.55 15.94 0.87
C GLY A 22 3.88 15.64 2.21
N LYS A 23 2.57 15.86 2.33
CA LYS A 23 1.78 15.48 3.53
C LYS A 23 1.84 13.98 3.86
N TYR A 24 2.00 13.14 2.85
CA TYR A 24 2.01 11.67 2.94
C TYR A 24 3.41 11.07 2.90
N LEU A 25 4.44 11.90 2.76
CA LEU A 25 5.83 11.48 2.88
C LEU A 25 6.25 11.65 4.34
N SER A 26 7.04 10.70 4.86
CA SER A 26 7.61 10.86 6.21
C SER A 26 8.67 11.96 6.20
N GLU A 27 8.98 12.51 7.37
CA GLU A 27 10.05 13.52 7.51
C GLU A 27 11.39 13.00 6.98
N GLU A 28 11.71 11.73 7.24
CA GLU A 28 12.89 11.05 6.69
C GLU A 28 12.90 11.05 5.16
N VAL A 29 11.77 10.72 4.52
CA VAL A 29 11.64 10.75 3.05
C VAL A 29 11.79 12.17 2.51
N ILE A 30 11.19 13.17 3.18
CA ILE A 30 11.32 14.57 2.78
C ILE A 30 12.77 15.04 2.89
N GLN A 31 13.49 14.63 3.95
CA GLN A 31 14.90 14.95 4.13
C GLN A 31 15.75 14.33 3.03
N GLU A 32 15.60 13.03 2.77
CA GLU A 32 16.34 12.33 1.70
C GLU A 32 16.07 12.95 0.32
N LEU A 33 14.82 13.32 0.03
CA LEU A 33 14.48 14.02 -1.21
C LEU A 33 15.15 15.40 -1.30
N GLY A 34 15.27 16.10 -0.17
CA GLY A 34 15.99 17.37 -0.07
C GLY A 34 17.48 17.21 -0.38
N GLU A 35 18.11 16.14 0.10
CA GLU A 35 19.50 15.79 -0.19
C GLU A 35 19.69 15.49 -1.70
N LEU A 36 18.85 14.63 -2.28
CA LEU A 36 18.88 14.33 -3.73
C LEU A 36 18.68 15.59 -4.59
N LYS A 37 17.83 16.51 -4.14
CA LYS A 37 17.58 17.78 -4.83
C LYS A 37 18.79 18.73 -4.75
N ALA A 38 19.50 18.73 -3.63
CA ALA A 38 20.75 19.49 -3.49
C ALA A 38 21.81 18.96 -4.46
N ASP A 39 21.98 17.64 -4.51
CA ASP A 39 22.91 16.97 -5.43
C ASP A 39 22.61 17.31 -6.90
N ILE A 40 21.34 17.29 -7.31
CA ILE A 40 20.91 17.70 -8.66
C ILE A 40 21.30 19.15 -8.94
N ASN A 41 21.09 20.06 -7.99
CA ASN A 41 21.43 21.47 -8.14
C ASN A 41 22.95 21.71 -8.22
N ASP A 42 23.74 20.87 -7.55
CA ASP A 42 25.21 20.86 -7.62
C ASP A 42 25.74 20.18 -8.89
N GLY A 43 24.86 19.72 -9.78
CA GLY A 43 25.20 19.11 -11.06
C GLY A 43 25.55 17.62 -10.98
N ILE A 44 25.25 16.97 -9.85
CA ILE A 44 25.44 15.54 -9.65
C ILE A 44 24.28 14.80 -10.34
N ALA A 45 24.62 13.81 -11.16
CA ALA A 45 23.62 12.98 -11.83
C ALA A 45 23.02 11.97 -10.84
N ILE A 46 21.70 12.03 -10.63
CA ILE A 46 20.94 11.11 -9.78
C ILE A 46 20.23 10.06 -10.63
N ASP A 47 20.25 8.80 -10.18
CA ASP A 47 19.48 7.72 -10.81
C ASP A 47 17.98 7.90 -10.46
N PRO A 48 17.07 7.97 -11.45
CA PRO A 48 15.62 7.95 -11.22
C PRO A 48 15.15 6.83 -10.25
N LYS A 49 15.84 5.69 -10.23
CA LYS A 49 15.52 4.59 -9.31
C LYS A 49 15.67 4.98 -7.85
N GLU A 50 16.63 5.83 -7.53
CA GLU A 50 16.88 6.29 -6.16
C GLU A 50 15.73 7.15 -5.66
N ILE A 51 15.28 8.11 -6.49
CA ILE A 51 14.09 8.94 -6.22
C ILE A 51 12.86 8.06 -6.00
N LYS A 52 12.62 7.10 -6.90
CA LYS A 52 11.51 6.14 -6.79
C LYS A 52 11.56 5.39 -5.47
N GLN A 53 12.72 4.81 -5.13
CA GLN A 53 12.91 4.03 -3.91
C GLN A 53 12.64 4.88 -2.66
N THR A 54 13.18 6.11 -2.61
CA THR A 54 12.97 7.04 -1.51
C THR A 54 11.49 7.38 -1.32
N ILE A 55 10.75 7.69 -2.38
CA ILE A 55 9.32 8.01 -2.27
C ILE A 55 8.48 6.79 -1.88
N GLU A 56 8.82 5.62 -2.44
CA GLU A 56 8.12 4.37 -2.17
C GLU A 56 8.31 3.88 -0.71
N LYS A 57 9.33 4.36 0.01
CA LYS A 57 9.46 4.15 1.47
C LYS A 57 8.24 4.65 2.24
N SER A 58 7.49 5.64 1.72
CA SER A 58 6.24 6.08 2.35
C SER A 58 5.19 4.95 2.43
N GLY A 59 5.21 4.02 1.47
CA GLY A 59 4.22 2.96 1.33
C GLY A 59 2.83 3.43 0.87
N ILE A 60 2.67 4.73 0.59
CA ILE A 60 1.42 5.39 0.16
C ILE A 60 1.49 5.74 -1.33
N VAL A 61 2.59 6.37 -1.73
CA VAL A 61 2.84 6.76 -3.12
C VAL A 61 3.79 5.77 -3.76
N GLU A 62 3.42 5.28 -4.92
CA GLU A 62 4.23 4.43 -5.78
C GLU A 62 4.52 5.19 -7.06
N ILE A 63 5.78 5.20 -7.50
CA ILE A 63 6.19 5.98 -8.66
C ILE A 63 6.55 5.04 -9.80
N GLU A 64 6.12 5.37 -11.01
CA GLU A 64 6.69 4.79 -12.21
C GLU A 64 7.18 5.87 -13.16
N TYR A 65 8.44 5.73 -13.56
CA TYR A 65 9.09 6.56 -14.55
C TYR A 65 9.39 5.79 -15.85
N HIS A 66 9.03 4.51 -15.87
CA HIS A 66 8.98 3.67 -17.06
C HIS A 66 7.54 3.25 -17.30
N PHE A 67 6.97 3.70 -18.41
CA PHE A 67 5.60 3.37 -18.75
C PHE A 67 5.26 1.91 -18.92
N PRO A 68 6.12 1.03 -19.46
CA PRO A 68 5.79 -0.38 -19.54
C PRO A 68 5.48 -0.97 -18.15
N ASP A 69 6.23 -0.53 -17.14
CA ASP A 69 6.03 -0.91 -15.75
C ASP A 69 4.75 -0.28 -15.18
N ALA A 70 4.51 1.01 -15.46
CA ALA A 70 3.26 1.68 -15.12
C ALA A 70 2.04 0.97 -15.71
N LEU A 71 2.11 0.60 -16.99
CA LEU A 71 1.04 -0.02 -17.74
C LEU A 71 0.75 -1.43 -17.21
N LYS A 72 1.80 -2.19 -16.90
CA LYS A 72 1.67 -3.49 -16.24
C LYS A 72 0.97 -3.37 -14.88
N LYS A 73 1.32 -2.35 -14.08
CA LYS A 73 0.69 -2.10 -12.77
C LYS A 73 -0.77 -1.71 -12.89
N VAL A 74 -1.10 -0.86 -13.87
CA VAL A 74 -2.49 -0.48 -14.16
C VAL A 74 -3.28 -1.71 -14.60
N VAL A 75 -2.81 -2.47 -15.59
CA VAL A 75 -3.62 -3.53 -16.18
C VAL A 75 -3.72 -4.78 -15.30
N LEU A 76 -2.63 -5.17 -14.65
CA LEU A 76 -2.59 -6.39 -13.84
C LEU A 76 -2.86 -6.14 -12.34
N GLY A 77 -2.88 -4.89 -11.91
CA GLY A 77 -2.83 -4.53 -10.49
C GLY A 77 -3.70 -3.35 -10.10
N TYR A 78 -4.67 -2.91 -10.92
CA TYR A 78 -5.43 -1.69 -10.63
C TYR A 78 -6.17 -1.70 -9.29
N GLU A 79 -6.53 -2.88 -8.78
CA GLU A 79 -7.22 -3.03 -7.49
C GLU A 79 -6.36 -2.59 -6.30
N LYS A 80 -5.03 -2.58 -6.46
CA LYS A 80 -4.09 -2.12 -5.43
C LYS A 80 -4.06 -0.59 -5.30
N TYR A 81 -4.64 0.14 -6.25
CA TYR A 81 -4.56 1.58 -6.31
C TYR A 81 -5.94 2.23 -6.18
N ASP A 82 -6.00 3.32 -5.43
CA ASP A 82 -7.20 4.17 -5.34
C ASP A 82 -7.19 5.29 -6.37
N LEU A 83 -5.98 5.70 -6.75
CA LEU A 83 -5.74 6.84 -7.61
C LEU A 83 -4.56 6.57 -8.54
N PHE A 84 -4.74 6.91 -9.80
CA PHE A 84 -3.69 7.02 -10.79
C PHE A 84 -3.53 8.48 -11.16
N VAL A 85 -2.33 9.00 -11.01
CA VAL A 85 -1.98 10.36 -11.41
C VAL A 85 -0.90 10.22 -12.47
N ILE A 86 -1.22 10.58 -13.72
CA ILE A 86 -0.40 10.26 -14.88
C ILE A 86 0.01 11.53 -15.58
N ASP A 87 1.31 11.73 -15.79
CA ASP A 87 1.78 12.76 -16.70
C ASP A 87 1.32 12.45 -18.14
N ARG A 88 0.63 13.42 -18.73
CA ARG A 88 0.06 13.33 -20.06
C ARG A 88 1.05 13.72 -21.16
N ASN A 89 2.20 14.34 -20.85
CA ASN A 89 3.15 14.94 -21.81
C ASN A 89 3.89 13.96 -22.75
N LEU A 90 3.23 12.88 -23.15
CA LEU A 90 3.80 11.79 -23.89
C LEU A 90 3.25 11.78 -25.33
N ALA A 91 4.02 12.41 -26.21
CA ALA A 91 4.08 12.38 -27.68
C ALA A 91 3.26 13.35 -28.56
N SER A 92 3.89 13.71 -29.69
CA SER A 92 3.43 14.61 -30.75
C SER A 92 2.46 13.98 -31.78
N VAL A 93 2.25 12.66 -31.79
CA VAL A 93 1.27 11.97 -32.69
C VAL A 93 0.60 10.77 -31.98
N GLY A 94 -0.73 10.61 -32.14
CA GLY A 94 -1.54 9.57 -31.49
C GLY A 94 -1.57 8.21 -32.20
N TYR A 95 -1.99 7.15 -31.50
CA TYR A 95 -2.11 5.78 -32.03
C TYR A 95 -3.53 5.42 -32.47
N LYS A 96 -3.64 4.40 -33.34
CA LYS A 96 -4.91 3.75 -33.70
C LYS A 96 -5.12 2.46 -32.89
N LYS A 97 -6.39 2.15 -32.58
CA LYS A 97 -6.81 1.02 -31.73
C LYS A 97 -6.32 -0.34 -32.25
N GLU A 98 -6.15 -0.47 -33.56
CA GLU A 98 -5.74 -1.72 -34.23
C GLU A 98 -4.23 -1.98 -34.16
N GLU A 99 -3.43 -0.96 -33.79
CA GLU A 99 -1.96 -1.03 -33.80
C GLU A 99 -1.39 -1.71 -32.55
N ILE A 100 -2.23 -2.00 -31.55
CA ILE A 100 -1.80 -2.36 -30.21
C ILE A 100 -2.38 -3.73 -29.79
N PRO A 101 -1.55 -4.78 -29.76
CA PRO A 101 -1.97 -6.08 -29.23
C PRO A 101 -2.20 -5.99 -27.70
N PRO A 102 -3.01 -6.90 -27.11
CA PRO A 102 -3.16 -6.96 -25.65
C PRO A 102 -1.79 -7.10 -24.97
N ILE A 103 -1.59 -6.52 -23.79
CA ILE A 103 -0.32 -6.62 -23.03
C ILE A 103 0.05 -8.08 -22.70
N THR A 104 -0.96 -8.94 -22.55
CA THR A 104 -0.77 -10.38 -22.35
C THR A 104 -0.37 -11.11 -23.63
N SER A 105 -0.34 -10.43 -24.77
CA SER A 105 0.06 -11.01 -26.04
C SER A 105 1.58 -11.06 -26.15
N PRO A 106 2.16 -12.19 -26.61
CA PRO A 106 3.59 -12.26 -26.94
C PRO A 106 4.01 -11.32 -28.09
N LYS A 107 3.05 -10.66 -28.76
CA LYS A 107 3.29 -9.63 -29.78
C LYS A 107 3.40 -8.21 -29.21
N PHE A 108 3.17 -8.04 -27.91
CA PHE A 108 3.31 -6.74 -27.25
C PHE A 108 4.80 -6.43 -27.08
N ASP A 109 5.32 -5.56 -27.94
CA ASP A 109 6.70 -5.10 -27.88
C ASP A 109 6.79 -3.79 -27.09
N VAL A 110 7.27 -3.91 -25.86
CA VAL A 110 7.49 -2.83 -24.91
C VAL A 110 8.40 -1.73 -25.48
N GLU A 111 9.43 -2.10 -26.25
CA GLU A 111 10.42 -1.16 -26.79
C GLU A 111 9.81 -0.22 -27.84
N LYS A 112 8.75 -0.67 -28.51
CA LYS A 112 8.04 0.10 -29.54
C LYS A 112 7.19 1.25 -28.98
N TYR A 113 6.89 1.25 -27.67
CA TYR A 113 5.95 2.19 -27.04
C TYR A 113 6.58 3.13 -26.00
N LYS A 114 7.92 3.20 -25.92
CA LYS A 114 8.71 3.98 -24.93
C LYS A 114 8.64 5.51 -25.01
N GLU A 115 7.96 6.08 -26.01
CA GLU A 115 7.95 7.54 -26.23
C GLU A 115 6.54 8.16 -26.07
N ARG A 116 5.48 7.36 -25.88
CA ARG A 116 4.09 7.73 -26.24
C ARG A 116 2.98 7.14 -25.33
N GLU A 117 2.98 7.53 -24.07
CA GLU A 117 2.54 6.72 -22.93
C GLU A 117 1.24 7.23 -22.26
N GLY A 118 1.04 8.55 -22.12
CA GLY A 118 -0.07 9.18 -21.38
C GLY A 118 -1.40 9.18 -22.14
N ASP A 119 -1.40 9.59 -23.41
CA ASP A 119 -2.56 9.45 -24.30
C ASP A 119 -2.84 7.97 -24.62
N TYR A 120 -1.82 7.10 -24.58
CA TYR A 120 -2.03 5.67 -24.69
C TYR A 120 -2.81 5.15 -23.50
N PHE A 121 -2.44 5.52 -22.27
CA PHE A 121 -3.18 5.10 -21.07
C PHE A 121 -4.65 5.42 -21.21
N LEU A 122 -4.95 6.65 -21.61
CA LEU A 122 -6.28 7.13 -21.88
C LEU A 122 -7.00 6.19 -22.89
N ASN A 123 -6.46 6.04 -24.10
CA ASN A 123 -7.08 5.25 -25.17
C ASN A 123 -7.20 3.74 -24.83
N TYR A 124 -6.17 3.14 -24.23
CA TYR A 124 -6.15 1.72 -23.87
C TYR A 124 -7.19 1.40 -22.80
N LEU A 125 -7.24 2.20 -21.72
CA LEU A 125 -8.19 2.00 -20.62
C LEU A 125 -9.63 2.17 -21.09
N PHE A 126 -9.88 3.16 -21.96
CA PHE A 126 -11.19 3.35 -22.58
C PHE A 126 -11.61 2.19 -23.47
N CYS A 127 -10.69 1.65 -24.28
CA CYS A 127 -11.03 0.63 -25.25
C CYS A 127 -11.16 -0.78 -24.70
N ARG A 128 -10.50 -1.10 -23.57
CA ARG A 128 -10.37 -2.49 -23.08
C ARG A 128 -10.86 -2.77 -21.66
N GLU A 129 -10.61 -1.86 -20.71
CA GLU A 129 -10.79 -2.18 -19.28
C GLU A 129 -12.07 -1.58 -18.66
N GLY A 130 -12.79 -0.73 -19.41
CA GLY A 130 -14.12 -0.24 -19.07
C GLY A 130 -14.15 0.96 -18.10
N VAL A 131 -15.33 1.60 -18.03
CA VAL A 131 -15.58 2.91 -17.37
C VAL A 131 -15.21 2.96 -15.87
N LYS A 132 -15.17 1.83 -15.18
CA LYS A 132 -14.93 1.79 -13.72
C LYS A 132 -13.50 2.16 -13.34
N ILE A 133 -12.50 1.68 -14.09
CA ILE A 133 -11.08 1.95 -13.79
C ILE A 133 -10.78 3.43 -14.03
N LEU A 134 -11.33 4.01 -15.08
CA LEU A 134 -11.14 5.42 -15.49
C LEU A 134 -11.55 6.43 -14.42
N LYS A 135 -12.48 6.08 -13.53
CA LYS A 135 -12.86 6.96 -12.41
C LYS A 135 -11.70 7.27 -11.47
N LYS A 136 -10.68 6.40 -11.43
CA LYS A 136 -9.47 6.52 -10.61
C LYS A 136 -8.36 7.33 -11.28
N PHE A 137 -8.49 7.72 -12.56
CA PHE A 137 -7.41 8.36 -13.33
C PHE A 137 -7.52 9.87 -13.33
N TYR A 138 -6.37 10.53 -13.13
CA TYR A 138 -6.17 11.95 -13.29
C TYR A 138 -4.94 12.20 -14.14
N PHE A 139 -5.07 13.07 -15.13
CA PHE A 139 -4.05 13.34 -16.12
C PHE A 139 -3.46 14.73 -15.90
N LEU A 140 -2.16 14.80 -15.67
CA LEU A 140 -1.42 16.05 -15.54
C LEU A 140 -0.99 16.52 -16.93
N SER A 141 -1.48 17.66 -17.39
CA SER A 141 -1.19 18.14 -18.75
C SER A 141 -0.67 19.57 -18.76
N ALA A 142 0.28 19.87 -19.64
CA ALA A 142 0.66 21.24 -19.97
C ALA A 142 -0.26 21.86 -21.05
N TYR A 143 -1.19 21.08 -21.60
CA TYR A 143 -2.10 21.49 -22.69
C TYR A 143 -3.52 21.66 -22.16
N GLU A 144 -4.34 22.43 -22.90
CA GLU A 144 -5.75 22.60 -22.58
C GLU A 144 -6.50 21.24 -22.58
N ALA A 145 -7.48 21.12 -21.69
CA ALA A 145 -8.32 19.92 -21.55
C ALA A 145 -9.12 19.57 -22.82
N THR A 146 -9.17 20.48 -23.81
CA THR A 146 -9.83 20.32 -25.10
C THR A 146 -9.00 19.55 -26.13
N ASP A 147 -7.68 19.50 -25.95
CA ASP A 147 -6.74 18.86 -26.87
C ASP A 147 -6.62 17.36 -26.59
N ILE A 148 -7.73 16.63 -26.68
CA ILE A 148 -7.78 15.17 -26.51
C ILE A 148 -7.79 14.51 -27.88
N ARG A 149 -6.80 13.68 -28.16
CA ARG A 149 -6.75 12.92 -29.41
C ARG A 149 -7.77 11.80 -29.42
N ASN A 150 -8.30 11.48 -30.61
CA ASN A 150 -9.40 10.52 -30.80
C ASN A 150 -10.69 10.89 -30.04
N ARG A 151 -10.89 12.19 -29.75
CA ARG A 151 -12.08 12.72 -29.08
C ARG A 151 -13.37 12.14 -29.66
N GLU A 152 -13.55 12.19 -30.97
CA GLU A 152 -14.75 11.69 -31.65
C GLU A 152 -15.04 10.20 -31.34
N ASN A 153 -14.01 9.36 -31.25
CA ASN A 153 -14.16 7.95 -30.89
C ASN A 153 -14.47 7.76 -29.41
N LEU A 154 -13.94 8.62 -28.55
CA LEU A 154 -14.13 8.58 -27.11
C LEU A 154 -15.51 9.13 -26.71
N GLU A 155 -16.07 10.11 -27.43
CA GLU A 155 -17.40 10.71 -27.18
C GLU A 155 -18.52 9.69 -27.35
N TYR A 156 -18.29 8.66 -28.17
CA TYR A 156 -19.21 7.54 -28.32
C TYR A 156 -19.39 6.74 -27.01
N PHE A 157 -18.39 6.77 -26.11
CA PHE A 157 -18.41 5.98 -24.88
C PHE A 157 -18.81 6.80 -23.63
N PHE A 158 -18.62 8.13 -23.61
CA PHE A 158 -18.98 9.02 -22.49
C PHE A 158 -18.88 10.51 -22.85
N ASP A 159 -19.38 11.40 -21.97
CA ASP A 159 -19.21 12.86 -22.10
C ASP A 159 -17.76 13.27 -21.81
N ILE A 160 -16.98 13.49 -22.85
CA ILE A 160 -15.60 13.97 -22.75
C ILE A 160 -15.53 15.35 -22.13
N GLY A 161 -16.49 16.22 -22.38
CA GLY A 161 -16.49 17.58 -21.82
C GLY A 161 -16.51 17.54 -20.29
N GLU A 162 -17.38 16.71 -19.71
CA GLU A 162 -17.46 16.50 -18.27
C GLU A 162 -16.20 15.78 -17.74
N PHE A 163 -15.80 14.68 -18.37
CA PHE A 163 -14.61 13.92 -17.96
C PHE A 163 -13.34 14.77 -17.96
N SER A 164 -13.13 15.58 -19.00
CA SER A 164 -11.93 16.42 -19.13
C SER A 164 -11.90 17.48 -18.04
N LYS A 165 -13.05 18.12 -17.78
CA LYS A 165 -13.18 19.07 -16.67
C LYS A 165 -12.85 18.42 -15.34
N GLU A 166 -13.25 17.17 -15.11
CA GLU A 166 -13.03 16.49 -13.82
C GLU A 166 -11.62 15.91 -13.66
N LYS A 167 -11.07 15.26 -14.70
CA LYS A 167 -9.91 14.38 -14.60
C LYS A 167 -8.62 15.01 -15.12
N PHE A 168 -8.69 16.11 -15.87
CA PHE A 168 -7.49 16.79 -16.35
C PHE A 168 -7.10 17.87 -15.35
N ILE A 169 -5.81 17.88 -15.03
CA ILE A 169 -5.17 18.79 -14.09
C ILE A 169 -4.11 19.56 -14.87
N GLU A 170 -4.33 20.84 -15.10
CA GLU A 170 -3.39 21.71 -15.81
C GLU A 170 -2.15 21.97 -14.93
N LYS A 171 -0.95 21.69 -15.47
CA LYS A 171 0.33 21.90 -14.77
C LYS A 171 0.59 23.40 -14.59
N GLY A 172 0.97 23.82 -13.39
CA GLY A 172 1.20 25.24 -13.08
C GLY A 172 -0.08 26.04 -12.81
N ASN A 173 -1.26 25.45 -13.02
CA ASN A 173 -2.52 26.03 -12.59
C ASN A 173 -2.76 25.69 -11.11
N GLU A 174 -2.59 26.68 -10.23
CA GLU A 174 -2.70 26.46 -8.79
C GLU A 174 -4.08 25.94 -8.35
N LYS A 175 -5.15 26.32 -9.06
CA LYS A 175 -6.51 25.88 -8.74
C LYS A 175 -6.69 24.39 -9.04
N ASP A 176 -6.19 23.93 -10.19
CA ASP A 176 -6.26 22.53 -10.58
C ASP A 176 -5.36 21.65 -9.72
N GLU A 177 -4.14 22.09 -9.43
CA GLU A 177 -3.26 21.37 -8.53
C GLU A 177 -3.83 21.32 -7.10
N LYS A 178 -4.48 22.40 -6.63
CA LYS A 178 -5.17 22.40 -5.34
C LYS A 178 -6.31 21.40 -5.33
N ARG A 179 -7.11 21.34 -6.40
CA ARG A 179 -8.18 20.35 -6.55
C ARG A 179 -7.64 18.91 -6.52
N LEU A 180 -6.50 18.64 -7.17
CA LEU A 180 -5.87 17.32 -7.10
C LEU A 180 -5.43 16.98 -5.66
N ARG A 181 -4.83 17.94 -4.94
CA ARG A 181 -4.46 17.74 -3.52
C ARG A 181 -5.69 17.50 -2.64
N GLU A 182 -6.74 18.32 -2.79
CA GLU A 182 -8.00 18.13 -2.07
C GLU A 182 -8.62 16.76 -2.37
N LEU A 183 -8.50 16.27 -3.60
CA LEU A 183 -8.97 14.94 -3.95
C LEU A 183 -8.17 13.85 -3.24
N ILE A 184 -6.84 13.93 -3.26
CA ILE A 184 -5.96 13.01 -2.55
C ILE A 184 -6.27 13.04 -1.04
N ASP A 185 -6.46 14.24 -0.48
CA ASP A 185 -6.80 14.47 0.93
C ASP A 185 -8.12 13.82 1.36
N ASN A 186 -9.06 13.69 0.43
CA ASN A 186 -10.36 13.09 0.66
C ASN A 186 -10.41 11.58 0.36
N LEU A 187 -9.31 10.96 -0.08
CA LEU A 187 -9.23 9.50 -0.22
C LEU A 187 -9.13 8.86 1.17
N GLU A 188 -10.24 8.32 1.65
CA GLU A 188 -10.35 7.70 2.97
C GLU A 188 -9.30 6.59 3.19
N THR A 189 -9.06 5.77 2.18
CA THR A 189 -8.08 4.68 2.20
C THR A 189 -6.63 5.19 2.31
N VAL A 190 -6.30 6.29 1.63
CA VAL A 190 -4.99 6.95 1.71
C VAL A 190 -4.80 7.54 3.10
N LYS A 191 -5.81 8.25 3.62
CA LYS A 191 -5.79 8.80 4.97
C LYS A 191 -5.64 7.68 6.02
N LEU A 192 -6.42 6.62 5.91
CA LEU A 192 -6.36 5.49 6.81
C LEU A 192 -4.99 4.80 6.76
N ARG A 193 -4.37 4.71 5.58
CA ARG A 193 -3.02 4.17 5.44
C ARG A 193 -1.99 5.06 6.12
N TYR A 194 -2.09 6.37 5.93
CA TYR A 194 -1.24 7.36 6.58
C TYR A 194 -1.35 7.30 8.11
N ASP A 195 -2.56 7.30 8.65
CA ASP A 195 -2.82 7.23 10.10
C ASP A 195 -2.28 5.94 10.73
N ASN A 196 -2.00 4.91 9.91
CA ASN A 196 -1.46 3.61 10.34
C ASN A 196 -0.07 3.33 9.77
N GLN A 197 0.61 4.32 9.18
CA GLN A 197 1.87 4.14 8.45
C GLN A 197 2.96 3.51 9.32
N ARG A 198 3.09 3.94 10.57
CA ARG A 198 4.10 3.41 11.51
C ARG A 198 4.00 1.89 11.66
N TYR A 199 2.78 1.36 11.84
CA TYR A 199 2.55 -0.07 12.01
C TYR A 199 2.79 -0.84 10.71
N ILE A 200 2.35 -0.27 9.58
CA ILE A 200 2.54 -0.83 8.24
C ILE A 200 4.03 -0.95 7.92
N GLN A 201 4.82 0.07 8.23
CA GLN A 201 6.27 0.10 8.03
C GLN A 201 7.01 -0.87 8.93
N ALA A 202 6.67 -0.91 10.22
CA ALA A 202 7.25 -1.88 11.15
C ALA A 202 7.08 -3.33 10.66
N LEU A 203 5.90 -3.68 10.14
CA LEU A 203 5.63 -5.01 9.55
C LEU A 203 6.36 -5.22 8.22
N LEU A 204 6.39 -4.21 7.35
CA LEU A 204 7.04 -4.30 6.04
C LEU A 204 8.55 -4.54 6.16
N LEU A 205 9.22 -3.78 7.04
CA LEU A 205 10.67 -3.83 7.24
C LEU A 205 11.11 -5.10 7.98
N ASN A 206 10.32 -5.58 8.94
CA ASN A 206 10.74 -6.67 9.82
C ASN A 206 10.15 -8.04 9.44
N ILE A 207 9.08 -8.09 8.64
CA ILE A 207 8.42 -9.35 8.22
C ILE A 207 8.39 -9.45 6.70
N ASN A 208 7.38 -8.85 6.04
CA ASN A 208 7.23 -8.77 4.59
C ASN A 208 6.02 -7.90 4.19
N SER A 209 5.86 -7.66 2.88
CA SER A 209 4.77 -6.87 2.30
C SER A 209 3.39 -7.51 2.39
N GLU A 210 3.30 -8.85 2.37
CA GLU A 210 2.04 -9.58 2.45
C GLU A 210 1.37 -9.41 3.82
N ILE A 211 2.13 -9.56 4.90
CA ILE A 211 1.67 -9.36 6.28
C ILE A 211 1.31 -7.89 6.52
N SER A 212 2.09 -6.96 6.00
CA SER A 212 1.81 -5.52 6.06
C SER A 212 0.49 -5.16 5.35
N GLU A 213 0.22 -5.71 4.16
CA GLU A 213 -1.05 -5.49 3.46
C GLU A 213 -2.21 -6.17 4.18
N THR A 214 -2.00 -7.36 4.73
CA THR A 214 -3.02 -8.06 5.54
C THR A 214 -3.45 -7.21 6.73
N PHE A 215 -2.50 -6.60 7.45
CA PHE A 215 -2.80 -5.65 8.52
C PHE A 215 -3.64 -4.47 8.02
N PHE A 216 -3.26 -3.88 6.89
CA PHE A 216 -4.02 -2.76 6.32
C PHE A 216 -5.46 -3.15 5.94
N GLN A 217 -5.68 -4.33 5.37
CA GLN A 217 -7.01 -4.84 5.06
C GLN A 217 -7.88 -5.01 6.31
N ILE A 218 -7.29 -5.48 7.43
CA ILE A 218 -8.00 -5.57 8.71
C ILE A 218 -8.43 -4.18 9.18
N VAL A 219 -7.52 -3.19 9.12
CA VAL A 219 -7.83 -1.81 9.53
C VAL A 219 -8.95 -1.20 8.68
N MET A 220 -8.98 -1.47 7.37
CA MET A 220 -10.07 -1.04 6.48
C MET A 220 -11.42 -1.67 6.82
N ARG A 221 -11.41 -2.95 7.21
CA ARG A 221 -12.61 -3.78 7.32
C ARG A 221 -13.08 -4.00 8.75
N GLN A 222 -12.40 -3.44 9.75
CA GLN A 222 -12.72 -3.63 11.18
C GLN A 222 -14.11 -3.12 11.60
N TYR A 223 -14.79 -2.35 10.73
CA TYR A 223 -16.14 -1.84 10.95
C TYR A 223 -17.22 -2.64 10.17
N LEU A 224 -16.83 -3.67 9.41
CA LEU A 224 -17.73 -4.46 8.59
C LEU A 224 -18.11 -5.76 9.31
N ALA A 225 -19.41 -5.96 9.54
CA ALA A 225 -19.92 -7.12 10.27
C ALA A 225 -19.57 -8.46 9.58
N ASP A 226 -19.59 -8.48 8.24
CA ASP A 226 -19.30 -9.67 7.45
C ASP A 226 -17.83 -10.10 7.51
N ASP A 227 -16.92 -9.22 7.95
CA ASP A 227 -15.48 -9.47 8.00
C ASP A 227 -14.97 -9.85 9.40
N ILE A 228 -15.84 -9.96 10.41
CA ILE A 228 -15.44 -10.24 11.81
C ILE A 228 -14.55 -11.49 11.91
N THR A 229 -15.03 -12.61 11.37
CA THR A 229 -14.30 -13.89 11.43
C THR A 229 -12.96 -13.82 10.70
N SER A 230 -12.97 -13.30 9.48
CA SER A 230 -11.77 -13.13 8.65
C SER A 230 -10.75 -12.23 9.35
N ASN A 231 -11.19 -11.15 9.97
CA ASN A 231 -10.32 -10.23 10.69
C ASN A 231 -9.68 -10.91 11.91
N VAL A 232 -10.42 -11.66 12.73
CA VAL A 232 -9.84 -12.37 13.88
C VAL A 232 -8.78 -13.39 13.45
N ILE A 233 -9.05 -14.15 12.37
CA ILE A 233 -8.08 -15.10 11.80
C ILE A 233 -6.83 -14.38 11.29
N ASN A 234 -7.00 -13.28 10.55
CA ASN A 234 -5.88 -12.51 10.02
C ASN A 234 -5.05 -11.84 11.14
N ILE A 235 -5.70 -11.35 12.20
CA ILE A 235 -5.03 -10.81 13.39
C ILE A 235 -4.15 -11.89 14.04
N ARG A 236 -4.67 -13.12 14.16
CA ARG A 236 -3.89 -14.27 14.63
C ARG A 236 -2.70 -14.57 13.74
N SER A 237 -2.91 -14.62 12.43
CA SER A 237 -1.84 -14.89 11.46
C SER A 237 -0.70 -13.87 11.57
N ILE A 238 -1.01 -12.56 11.66
CA ILE A 238 -0.01 -11.51 11.86
C ILE A 238 0.75 -11.73 13.18
N TYR A 239 0.03 -12.01 14.27
CA TYR A 239 0.64 -12.26 15.57
C TYR A 239 1.59 -13.46 15.53
N GLU A 240 1.20 -14.58 14.92
CA GLU A 240 2.06 -15.76 14.79
C GLU A 240 3.34 -15.46 13.98
N ASN A 241 3.24 -14.67 12.91
CA ASN A 241 4.40 -14.21 12.14
C ASN A 241 5.34 -13.32 12.98
N ILE A 242 4.80 -12.40 13.78
CA ILE A 242 5.58 -11.56 14.72
C ILE A 242 6.35 -12.45 15.69
N ILE A 243 5.66 -13.40 16.33
CA ILE A 243 6.24 -14.30 17.32
C ILE A 243 7.37 -15.15 16.70
N GLN A 244 7.12 -15.72 15.51
CA GLN A 244 8.12 -16.48 14.78
C GLN A 244 9.36 -15.64 14.48
N LYS A 245 9.18 -14.39 14.02
CA LYS A 245 10.30 -13.51 13.70
C LYS A 245 11.13 -13.15 14.94
N ILE A 246 10.49 -12.94 16.09
CA ILE A 246 11.20 -12.73 17.36
C ILE A 246 12.00 -13.98 17.74
N ALA A 247 11.41 -15.16 17.59
CA ALA A 247 12.09 -16.42 17.91
C ALA A 247 13.34 -16.64 17.05
N GLU A 248 13.23 -16.40 15.75
CA GLU A 248 14.35 -16.44 14.81
C GLU A 248 15.44 -15.44 15.23
N LYS A 249 15.09 -14.17 15.44
CA LYS A 249 16.02 -13.09 15.80
C LYS A 249 16.75 -13.36 17.12
N LYS A 250 16.07 -13.94 18.11
CA LYS A 250 16.61 -14.19 19.45
C LYS A 250 17.11 -15.63 19.63
N ASN A 251 17.18 -16.43 18.56
CA ASN A 251 17.60 -17.84 18.58
C ASN A 251 16.81 -18.70 19.59
N ILE A 252 15.50 -18.50 19.68
CA ILE A 252 14.60 -19.26 20.55
C ILE A 252 14.10 -20.46 19.76
N THR A 253 14.74 -21.62 19.94
CA THR A 253 14.34 -22.86 19.27
C THR A 253 13.31 -23.65 20.07
N GLU A 254 13.21 -23.41 21.37
CA GLU A 254 12.50 -24.27 22.32
C GLU A 254 11.84 -23.47 23.45
N VAL A 255 10.71 -23.99 23.90
CA VAL A 255 9.91 -23.45 25.01
C VAL A 255 9.58 -24.59 25.97
N TYR A 256 9.61 -24.29 27.27
CA TYR A 256 9.31 -25.27 28.31
C TYR A 256 7.83 -25.18 28.71
N ASP A 257 7.13 -26.30 28.73
CA ASP A 257 5.74 -26.35 29.21
C ASP A 257 5.65 -26.17 30.74
N THR A 258 4.44 -26.21 31.31
CA THR A 258 4.20 -26.09 32.76
C THR A 258 4.86 -27.20 33.58
N GLN A 259 5.24 -28.31 32.94
CA GLN A 259 5.87 -29.48 33.57
C GLN A 259 7.39 -29.49 33.32
N GLY A 260 7.94 -28.47 32.64
CA GLY A 260 9.36 -28.37 32.33
C GLY A 260 9.79 -29.22 31.13
N ASN A 261 8.87 -29.75 30.33
CA ASN A 261 9.24 -30.48 29.12
C ASN A 261 9.58 -29.52 28.00
N GLN A 262 10.68 -29.80 27.31
CA GLN A 262 11.14 -29.10 26.12
C GLN A 262 10.18 -29.38 24.96
N LYS A 263 9.63 -28.31 24.38
CA LYS A 263 8.71 -28.39 23.24
C LYS A 263 9.23 -27.47 22.12
N LYS A 264 8.92 -27.85 20.88
CA LYS A 264 9.04 -26.93 19.74
C LYS A 264 8.20 -25.69 20.01
N PHE A 265 8.78 -24.55 19.64
CA PHE A 265 8.18 -23.23 19.71
C PHE A 265 6.79 -23.18 19.03
N ASN A 266 5.78 -22.65 19.72
CA ASN A 266 4.47 -22.31 19.15
C ASN A 266 3.89 -21.06 19.85
N GLY A 267 2.94 -20.37 19.21
CA GLY A 267 2.41 -19.07 19.66
C GLY A 267 1.86 -19.05 21.10
N ASP A 268 1.16 -20.11 21.52
CA ASP A 268 0.63 -20.25 22.90
C ASP A 268 1.72 -20.27 23.96
N LYS A 269 2.82 -20.97 23.67
CA LYS A 269 3.91 -21.16 24.62
C LYS A 269 4.88 -19.99 24.63
N PHE A 270 4.84 -19.12 23.62
CA PHE A 270 5.61 -17.89 23.59
C PHE A 270 5.20 -16.92 24.70
N VAL A 271 3.90 -16.80 25.00
CA VAL A 271 3.42 -15.97 26.11
C VAL A 271 4.03 -16.43 27.43
N LYS A 272 4.03 -17.74 27.67
CA LYS A 272 4.62 -18.34 28.86
C LYS A 272 6.14 -18.12 28.91
N TYR A 273 6.82 -18.25 27.78
CA TYR A 273 8.24 -17.93 27.65
C TYR A 273 8.57 -16.47 28.00
N LEU A 274 7.72 -15.51 27.59
CA LEU A 274 7.89 -14.08 27.91
C LEU A 274 7.77 -13.79 29.42
N TYR A 275 6.97 -14.58 30.15
CA TYR A 275 6.80 -14.43 31.60
C TYR A 275 7.87 -15.17 32.43
N ASP A 276 8.16 -16.42 32.07
CA ASP A 276 9.00 -17.32 32.88
C ASP A 276 10.50 -16.94 32.83
N ASN A 277 10.98 -16.26 31.78
CA ASN A 277 12.39 -15.87 31.62
C ASN A 277 12.77 -14.53 32.26
N THR A 278 11.91 -13.95 33.11
CA THR A 278 12.24 -12.75 33.90
C THR A 278 13.47 -12.92 34.82
N THR A 279 13.95 -14.15 35.03
CA THR A 279 15.10 -14.48 35.90
C THR A 279 16.40 -14.84 35.17
N ARG A 280 16.43 -15.01 33.84
CA ARG A 280 17.65 -15.42 33.10
C ARG A 280 17.92 -14.56 31.89
N LYS A 281 18.74 -13.49 32.03
CA LYS A 281 19.50 -12.74 30.99
C LYS A 281 18.85 -12.37 29.63
N THR A 282 17.67 -12.84 29.25
CA THR A 282 16.95 -12.50 28.02
C THR A 282 15.92 -11.42 28.34
N ARG A 283 16.20 -10.20 27.89
CA ARG A 283 15.46 -8.96 28.18
C ARG A 283 14.13 -8.83 27.40
N LEU A 284 13.39 -9.90 27.17
CA LEU A 284 12.09 -9.81 26.49
C LEU A 284 10.99 -9.51 27.52
N LYS A 285 10.88 -8.24 27.93
CA LYS A 285 9.78 -7.80 28.81
C LYS A 285 8.51 -7.67 27.97
N ALA A 286 7.52 -8.52 28.24
CA ALA A 286 6.17 -8.34 27.71
C ALA A 286 5.31 -7.57 28.73
N GLY A 287 4.73 -6.45 28.30
CA GLY A 287 3.76 -5.70 29.08
C GLY A 287 2.40 -6.41 29.18
N PRO A 288 1.51 -5.97 30.09
CA PRO A 288 0.19 -6.58 30.30
C PRO A 288 -0.67 -6.70 29.03
N VAL A 289 -0.57 -5.73 28.11
CA VAL A 289 -1.34 -5.69 26.86
C VAL A 289 -1.05 -6.91 25.97
N ILE A 290 0.23 -7.22 25.73
CA ILE A 290 0.68 -8.36 24.91
C ILE A 290 0.13 -9.66 25.47
N SER A 291 0.14 -9.77 26.79
CA SER A 291 -0.29 -10.98 27.49
C SER A 291 -1.80 -11.17 27.51
N ILE A 292 -2.57 -10.08 27.68
CA ILE A 292 -4.03 -10.10 27.56
C ILE A 292 -4.42 -10.46 26.13
N PHE A 293 -3.79 -9.80 25.14
CA PHE A 293 -4.05 -10.06 23.73
C PHE A 293 -3.82 -11.53 23.39
N ALA A 294 -2.66 -12.09 23.76
CA ALA A 294 -2.34 -13.46 23.40
C ALA A 294 -3.24 -14.50 24.10
N LYS A 295 -3.60 -14.25 25.36
CA LYS A 295 -4.56 -15.11 26.10
C LYS A 295 -5.97 -15.05 25.53
N GLY A 296 -6.39 -13.89 24.99
CA GLY A 296 -7.73 -13.70 24.42
C GLY A 296 -7.83 -14.15 22.97
N LEU A 297 -6.83 -13.82 22.14
CA LEU A 297 -6.83 -14.06 20.71
C LEU A 297 -6.85 -15.56 20.38
N PHE A 298 -6.01 -16.36 21.04
CA PHE A 298 -5.85 -17.75 20.65
C PHE A 298 -7.09 -18.61 20.86
N PRO A 299 -7.77 -18.57 22.04
CA PRO A 299 -9.05 -19.27 22.22
C PRO A 299 -10.12 -18.75 21.27
N LEU A 300 -10.18 -17.43 21.04
CA LEU A 300 -11.17 -16.81 20.16
C LEU A 300 -11.02 -17.27 18.71
N ALA A 301 -9.81 -17.16 18.15
CA ALA A 301 -9.52 -17.57 16.79
C ALA A 301 -9.66 -19.10 16.62
N SER A 302 -9.23 -19.88 17.62
CA SER A 302 -9.41 -21.34 17.59
C SER A 302 -10.89 -21.73 17.58
N ALA A 303 -11.76 -21.04 18.33
CA ALA A 303 -13.19 -21.31 18.31
C ALA A 303 -13.82 -21.02 16.93
N LEU A 304 -13.29 -20.05 16.19
CA LEU A 304 -13.75 -19.70 14.84
C LEU A 304 -13.27 -20.70 13.77
N GLU A 305 -12.13 -21.36 13.95
CA GLU A 305 -11.56 -22.33 13.00
C GLU A 305 -11.92 -23.80 13.33
N ALA A 306 -12.14 -24.13 14.60
CA ALA A 306 -12.27 -25.52 15.10
C ALA A 306 -13.58 -26.20 14.69
N HIS A 307 -14.57 -25.46 14.19
CA HIS A 307 -15.91 -26.01 14.00
C HIS A 307 -16.55 -25.59 12.69
N LYS A 308 -16.07 -26.16 11.57
CA LYS A 308 -16.85 -26.26 10.32
C LYS A 308 -18.23 -26.96 10.52
N ASN A 309 -18.42 -27.63 11.66
CA ASN A 309 -19.61 -28.39 12.03
C ASN A 309 -20.35 -27.86 13.28
N PHE A 310 -19.97 -26.71 13.87
CA PHE A 310 -20.81 -26.12 14.92
C PHE A 310 -22.01 -25.46 14.26
N LYS A 311 -23.21 -25.81 14.74
CA LYS A 311 -24.40 -25.01 14.48
C LYS A 311 -24.09 -23.58 14.95
N ARG A 312 -24.36 -22.60 14.08
CA ARG A 312 -24.05 -21.15 14.19
C ARG A 312 -24.59 -20.42 15.44
N GLU A 313 -25.03 -21.12 16.48
CA GLU A 313 -25.77 -20.53 17.60
C GLU A 313 -24.91 -20.13 18.81
N GLU A 314 -23.62 -20.48 18.92
CA GLU A 314 -22.96 -20.43 20.25
C GLU A 314 -22.13 -19.20 20.63
N TYR A 315 -21.51 -18.43 19.74
CA TYR A 315 -20.97 -17.07 20.03
C TYR A 315 -20.31 -16.51 18.77
N GLN A 316 -20.57 -15.24 18.43
CA GLN A 316 -19.77 -14.52 17.45
C GLN A 316 -19.12 -13.31 18.13
N PRO A 317 -17.81 -13.04 17.88
CA PRO A 317 -17.20 -11.80 18.34
C PRO A 317 -18.01 -10.60 17.83
N SER A 318 -18.09 -9.54 18.64
CA SER A 318 -18.72 -8.30 18.18
C SER A 318 -17.75 -7.46 17.35
N LEU A 319 -18.25 -6.43 16.67
CA LEU A 319 -17.40 -5.44 15.99
C LEU A 319 -16.44 -4.76 16.98
N GLU A 320 -16.91 -4.45 18.18
CA GLU A 320 -16.10 -3.86 19.25
C GLU A 320 -14.97 -4.80 19.68
N THR A 321 -15.22 -6.11 19.65
CA THR A 321 -14.17 -7.11 19.93
C THR A 321 -13.07 -7.05 18.88
N VAL A 322 -13.43 -6.95 17.59
CA VAL A 322 -12.46 -6.82 16.50
C VAL A 322 -11.67 -5.51 16.63
N GLN A 323 -12.33 -4.40 16.89
CA GLN A 323 -11.69 -3.09 17.07
C GLN A 323 -10.72 -3.08 18.26
N ALA A 324 -11.08 -3.73 19.37
CA ALA A 324 -10.21 -3.89 20.53
C ALA A 324 -8.97 -4.71 20.16
N LEU A 325 -9.13 -5.81 19.41
CA LEU A 325 -8.01 -6.63 18.94
C LEU A 325 -7.11 -5.87 17.96
N VAL A 326 -7.67 -5.07 17.05
CA VAL A 326 -6.87 -4.21 16.14
C VAL A 326 -6.04 -3.21 16.94
N SER A 327 -6.64 -2.60 17.97
CA SER A 327 -5.94 -1.64 18.83
C SER A 327 -4.80 -2.31 19.62
N MET A 328 -5.04 -3.48 20.19
CA MET A 328 -3.98 -4.25 20.88
C MET A 328 -2.91 -4.76 19.91
N LEU A 329 -3.28 -5.14 18.67
CA LEU A 329 -2.33 -5.58 17.66
C LEU A 329 -1.37 -4.44 17.29
N LYS A 330 -1.84 -3.20 17.22
CA LYS A 330 -0.98 -2.01 17.03
C LYS A 330 0.09 -1.91 18.10
N ASP A 331 -0.27 -2.08 19.37
CA ASP A 331 0.70 -2.06 20.48
C ASP A 331 1.72 -3.19 20.37
N ILE A 332 1.28 -4.37 19.92
CA ILE A 332 2.16 -5.53 19.69
C ILE A 332 3.13 -5.28 18.55
N ILE A 333 2.69 -4.65 17.46
CA ILE A 333 3.55 -4.30 16.32
C ILE A 333 4.66 -3.34 16.76
N LEU A 334 4.34 -2.33 17.59
CA LEU A 334 5.35 -1.40 18.12
C LEU A 334 6.32 -2.10 19.06
N TRP A 335 5.81 -2.93 19.97
CA TRP A 335 6.67 -3.72 20.84
C TRP A 335 7.60 -4.66 20.05
N PHE A 336 7.09 -5.28 18.98
CA PHE A 336 7.86 -6.13 18.09
C PHE A 336 9.01 -5.36 17.42
N GLU A 337 8.73 -4.17 16.89
CA GLU A 337 9.74 -3.28 16.31
C GLU A 337 10.87 -2.99 17.31
N ASP A 338 10.52 -2.62 18.55
CA ASP A 338 11.50 -2.36 19.62
C ASP A 338 12.36 -3.60 19.92
N VAL A 339 11.74 -4.79 20.00
CA VAL A 339 12.42 -6.05 20.30
C VAL A 339 13.41 -6.44 19.21
N VAL A 340 13.06 -6.21 17.94
CA VAL A 340 13.88 -6.57 16.78
C VAL A 340 15.00 -5.55 16.55
N ASN A 341 14.80 -4.30 16.89
CA ASN A 341 15.81 -3.25 16.76
C ASN A 341 16.77 -3.13 17.96
N SER A 342 16.41 -3.74 19.10
CA SER A 342 17.31 -3.97 20.25
C SER A 342 18.18 -5.21 20.14
#